data_AF-A0A8H4TWD6-F1
#
_entry.id   AF-A0A8H4TWD6-F1
#
_cell.length_a   1.000
_cell.length_b   1.000
_cell.length_c   1.000
_cell.angle_alpha   90.00
_cell.angle_beta   90.00
_cell.angle_gamma   90.00
#
_symmetry.space_group_name_H-M   'P 1'
#
loop_
_entity.id
_entity.type
_entity.pdbx_description
1 polymer ?
#
loop_
_entity_poly.entity_id
_entity_poly.type
_entity_poly.pdbx_seq_one_letter_code
_entity_poly.pdbx_strand_id
1 'polypeptide(L)'
;MMSQYIPGTQVAAGGLPIGTGGQLSRAESAYPAAPTYAARPPSGSYGKPVGHGSYKGSNAQAWDNHDRYSPTDSVDDIIASPNLSDYSVENGMSGSAQGGKSKSSGKGRAQRRPSNRDEFDGPHQFLQRPPPDVIAMQERELPHLPTNLHVQEQDSVLSQVNDRLSQCAYDFVAKYQFPIPLTQDMRPVERPQDREWTEWVYLLKRLATKRRIPARVLYNGQIKQFVTILENSLEMRHAAKHQSRPLKDDRNILQLISAGIQVAKILKDASAMDYLDRLYVSTDKQIQDRAATRYRA
;
A
#
# COMPACT_ATOMS: atom_id res chain seq x y z
N MET A 1 60.12 45.29 8.82
CA MET A 1 60.42 46.63 9.38
C MET A 1 59.28 47.57 9.00
N MET A 2 58.71 48.30 9.98
CA MET A 2 57.75 49.44 9.86
C MET A 2 56.53 49.25 8.93
N SER A 3 55.25 49.37 9.31
CA SER A 3 54.54 50.00 10.45
C SER A 3 54.66 51.54 10.54
N GLN A 4 53.63 52.24 10.04
CA GLN A 4 53.12 53.56 10.47
C GLN A 4 51.59 53.60 10.31
N TYR A 5 50.91 54.61 10.91
CA TYR A 5 49.70 54.37 11.71
C TYR A 5 48.97 55.71 12.06
N ILE A 6 47.64 55.68 12.31
CA ILE A 6 46.81 56.75 13.00
C ILE A 6 46.43 57.99 12.13
N PRO A 7 45.33 58.77 12.37
CA PRO A 7 44.12 58.66 13.26
C PRO A 7 42.77 58.62 12.49
N GLY A 8 41.56 58.58 13.10
CA GLY A 8 41.18 58.38 14.51
C GLY A 8 40.48 59.54 15.23
N THR A 9 39.14 59.65 15.15
CA THR A 9 38.23 60.44 16.04
C THR A 9 36.78 60.01 15.79
N GLN A 10 35.78 60.10 16.68
CA GLN A 10 35.58 59.85 18.13
C GLN A 10 34.09 60.23 18.42
N VAL A 11 33.41 59.41 19.26
CA VAL A 11 32.31 59.63 20.26
C VAL A 11 31.51 60.98 20.31
N ALA A 12 30.31 61.13 20.88
CA ALA A 12 29.47 60.40 21.86
C ALA A 12 27.97 60.86 21.69
N ALA A 13 26.88 60.15 22.04
CA ALA A 13 26.38 59.50 23.28
C ALA A 13 25.49 60.39 24.20
N GLY A 14 24.40 59.81 24.76
CA GLY A 14 23.50 60.38 25.79
C GLY A 14 22.20 61.03 25.25
N GLY A 15 21.04 60.94 25.89
CA GLY A 15 20.61 60.21 27.11
C GLY A 15 19.12 60.46 27.45
N LEU A 16 18.47 59.59 28.22
CA LEU A 16 17.07 59.71 28.71
C LEU A 16 16.95 60.73 29.87
N PRO A 17 15.72 61.23 30.23
CA PRO A 17 15.01 60.59 31.36
C PRO A 17 13.45 60.64 31.38
N ILE A 18 12.86 59.56 31.94
CA ILE A 18 11.80 59.44 32.98
C ILE A 18 10.75 60.58 33.18
N GLY A 19 9.45 60.24 33.30
CA GLY A 19 8.42 61.14 33.88
C GLY A 19 6.92 60.76 33.85
N THR A 20 6.51 59.72 34.57
CA THR A 20 5.29 59.61 35.44
C THR A 20 3.91 60.28 35.13
N GLY A 21 2.86 59.45 35.00
CA GLY A 21 1.56 59.57 35.73
C GLY A 21 0.38 60.37 35.13
N GLY A 22 -0.87 59.90 35.33
CA GLY A 22 -2.08 60.75 35.18
C GLY A 22 -3.32 60.12 34.50
N GLN A 23 -4.22 59.60 35.32
CA GLN A 23 -5.44 58.81 35.02
C GLN A 23 -6.68 59.60 34.46
N LEU A 24 -7.69 58.85 33.94
CA LEU A 24 -9.16 59.12 33.88
C LEU A 24 -9.85 59.79 32.67
N SER A 25 -10.78 59.03 32.03
CA SER A 25 -12.19 59.35 31.61
C SER A 25 -12.58 58.54 30.35
N ARG A 26 -13.27 57.40 30.43
CA ARG A 26 -14.74 57.14 30.51
C ARG A 26 -15.62 57.83 29.44
N ALA A 27 -16.03 57.03 28.44
CA ALA A 27 -17.37 56.98 27.80
C ALA A 27 -17.43 55.61 27.06
N GLU A 28 -18.20 54.58 27.38
CA GLU A 28 -19.67 54.42 27.50
C GLU A 28 -20.44 54.56 26.19
N SER A 29 -20.60 53.41 25.50
CA SER A 29 -21.78 53.03 24.70
C SER A 29 -21.72 51.50 24.50
N ALA A 30 -22.45 50.71 25.29
CA ALA A 30 -23.86 50.35 25.10
C ALA A 30 -24.05 49.18 24.10
N TYR A 31 -24.19 47.97 24.65
CA TYR A 31 -24.78 46.82 23.95
C TYR A 31 -26.26 47.10 23.63
N PRO A 32 -26.89 46.30 22.75
CA PRO A 32 -27.65 45.19 23.33
C PRO A 32 -27.30 43.81 22.76
N ALA A 33 -27.63 42.78 23.54
CA ALA A 33 -27.41 41.38 23.23
C ALA A 33 -28.48 40.78 22.30
N ALA A 34 -28.21 39.57 21.82
CA ALA A 34 -29.05 38.82 20.89
C ALA A 34 -30.42 38.40 21.44
N PRO A 35 -31.40 38.07 20.58
CA PRO A 35 -32.48 37.16 20.91
C PRO A 35 -32.02 35.70 20.75
N THR A 36 -31.71 35.05 21.87
CA THR A 36 -31.61 33.60 21.97
C THR A 36 -32.96 32.96 21.60
N TYR A 37 -33.02 32.19 20.51
CA TYR A 37 -34.15 31.29 20.26
C TYR A 37 -33.86 29.89 20.79
N ALA A 38 -34.69 29.47 21.75
CA ALA A 38 -34.92 28.07 22.08
C ALA A 38 -35.58 27.35 20.87
N ALA A 39 -35.73 26.03 20.80
CA ALA A 39 -35.62 25.03 21.86
C ALA A 39 -35.14 23.67 21.32
N ARG A 40 -34.62 22.84 22.23
CA ARG A 40 -34.34 21.42 22.01
C ARG A 40 -35.67 20.63 22.15
N PRO A 41 -36.13 19.88 21.14
CA PRO A 41 -37.29 18.99 21.32
C PRO A 41 -36.92 17.80 22.23
N PRO A 42 -37.84 17.31 23.07
CA PRO A 42 -37.57 16.24 24.03
C PRO A 42 -37.51 14.85 23.38
N SER A 43 -36.78 13.94 24.02
CA SER A 43 -36.78 12.51 23.67
C SER A 43 -38.17 11.89 23.94
N GLY A 44 -38.89 11.55 22.88
CA GLY A 44 -40.16 10.79 22.99
C GLY A 44 -39.90 9.30 23.21
N SER A 45 -40.42 8.76 24.31
CA SER A 45 -40.37 7.32 24.63
C SER A 45 -41.78 6.72 24.61
N TYR A 46 -42.01 5.83 23.64
CA TYR A 46 -43.08 4.83 23.57
C TYR A 46 -42.42 3.61 22.90
N GLY A 47 -42.32 2.40 23.46
CA GLY A 47 -43.41 1.53 23.92
C GLY A 47 -44.09 0.88 22.71
N LYS A 48 -44.09 -0.43 22.44
CA LYS A 48 -43.65 -1.66 23.15
C LYS A 48 -43.23 -2.74 22.11
N PRO A 49 -42.60 -3.87 22.50
CA PRO A 49 -42.04 -4.82 21.53
C PRO A 49 -43.08 -5.76 20.91
N VAL A 50 -42.87 -6.14 19.65
CA VAL A 50 -43.52 -7.29 19.01
C VAL A 50 -42.50 -8.41 18.88
N GLY A 51 -42.80 -9.58 19.43
CA GLY A 51 -41.93 -10.74 19.32
C GLY A 51 -42.73 -11.99 19.00
N HIS A 52 -42.35 -12.67 17.91
CA HIS A 52 -42.47 -14.11 17.63
C HIS A 52 -41.67 -14.36 16.33
N GLY A 53 -40.88 -15.43 16.17
CA GLY A 53 -40.64 -16.53 17.12
C GLY A 53 -39.33 -17.27 16.85
N SER A 54 -39.02 -18.20 17.75
CA SER A 54 -37.76 -18.97 17.76
C SER A 54 -37.71 -20.05 16.68
N TYR A 55 -36.57 -20.16 16.00
CA TYR A 55 -36.10 -21.41 15.40
C TYR A 55 -35.01 -22.02 16.28
N LYS A 56 -35.16 -23.32 16.61
CA LYS A 56 -34.18 -24.11 17.37
C LYS A 56 -33.28 -24.90 16.42
N GLY A 57 -32.00 -25.07 16.82
CA GLY A 57 -31.06 -26.00 16.19
C GLY A 57 -30.35 -25.44 14.95
N SER A 58 -29.10 -25.79 14.65
CA SER A 58 -28.26 -26.87 15.20
C SER A 58 -26.77 -26.53 15.10
N ASN A 59 -25.92 -27.29 15.81
CA ASN A 59 -24.46 -27.21 15.77
C ASN A 59 -23.87 -27.06 14.35
N ALA A 60 -22.89 -26.17 14.20
CA ALA A 60 -21.87 -26.24 13.15
C ALA A 60 -20.48 -26.18 13.83
N GLN A 61 -19.67 -27.22 13.62
CA GLN A 61 -18.41 -27.42 14.33
C GLN A 61 -17.27 -26.55 13.79
N ALA A 62 -16.38 -26.24 14.72
CA ALA A 62 -14.93 -26.15 14.60
C ALA A 62 -14.31 -26.50 13.22
N TRP A 63 -13.65 -25.51 12.62
CA TRP A 63 -12.74 -25.67 11.47
C TRP A 63 -11.35 -26.10 11.93
N ASP A 64 -11.24 -27.27 12.55
CA ASP A 64 -9.97 -27.84 12.99
C ASP A 64 -9.54 -29.04 12.13
N ASN A 65 -8.22 -29.17 11.97
CA ASN A 65 -7.48 -30.25 11.34
C ASN A 65 -7.78 -30.61 9.88
N HIS A 66 -6.84 -30.22 9.00
CA HIS A 66 -6.29 -31.18 8.05
C HIS A 66 -4.77 -31.00 7.82
N ASP A 67 -3.98 -31.18 8.88
CA ASP A 67 -2.56 -31.53 8.72
C ASP A 67 -2.44 -32.99 8.25
N ARG A 68 -1.92 -33.22 7.03
CA ARG A 68 -0.84 -34.18 6.73
C ARG A 68 -0.64 -34.46 5.22
N TYR A 69 0.65 -34.42 4.86
CA TYR A 69 1.31 -35.03 3.69
C TYR A 69 1.37 -34.29 2.34
N SER A 70 2.44 -34.61 1.61
CA SER A 70 3.20 -33.76 0.67
C SER A 70 3.95 -34.68 -0.36
N PRO A 71 4.90 -34.23 -1.19
CA PRO A 71 4.63 -33.72 -2.54
C PRO A 71 5.30 -34.51 -3.69
N THR A 72 4.61 -34.53 -4.84
CA THR A 72 5.06 -34.98 -6.18
C THR A 72 4.11 -34.36 -7.22
N ASP A 73 4.49 -33.94 -8.43
CA ASP A 73 5.81 -33.77 -9.07
C ASP A 73 5.62 -32.91 -10.36
N SER A 74 6.72 -32.50 -11.04
CA SER A 74 6.78 -31.93 -12.41
C SER A 74 6.07 -30.58 -12.67
N VAL A 75 6.83 -29.56 -13.11
CA VAL A 75 6.97 -29.18 -14.56
C VAL A 75 8.02 -28.06 -14.74
N ASP A 76 9.29 -28.45 -14.92
CA ASP A 76 10.28 -27.61 -15.62
C ASP A 76 10.32 -28.09 -17.08
N ASP A 77 9.73 -27.31 -18.02
CA ASP A 77 10.13 -27.20 -19.44
C ASP A 77 9.08 -26.40 -20.26
N ILE A 78 9.06 -25.07 -20.12
CA ILE A 78 8.44 -24.17 -21.12
C ILE A 78 9.37 -22.96 -21.35
N ILE A 79 10.49 -23.20 -22.03
CA ILE A 79 11.38 -22.16 -22.58
C ILE A 79 11.66 -22.49 -24.06
N ALA A 80 11.58 -21.47 -24.93
CA ALA A 80 11.80 -21.46 -26.38
C ALA A 80 10.77 -22.24 -27.25
N SER A 81 9.82 -21.59 -27.96
CA SER A 81 9.97 -20.92 -29.27
C SER A 81 10.29 -21.87 -30.47
N PRO A 82 9.92 -21.55 -31.73
CA PRO A 82 8.86 -20.68 -32.27
C PRO A 82 8.02 -21.31 -33.43
N ASN A 83 7.10 -20.51 -33.98
CA ASN A 83 6.41 -20.59 -35.28
C ASN A 83 6.90 -21.59 -36.36
N LEU A 84 6.00 -22.46 -36.86
CA LEU A 84 5.98 -22.96 -38.25
C LEU A 84 4.54 -23.16 -38.75
N SER A 85 4.17 -22.40 -39.78
CA SER A 85 3.00 -22.69 -40.64
C SER A 85 3.50 -23.22 -41.97
N ASP A 86 3.39 -24.53 -42.21
CA ASP A 86 3.28 -25.13 -43.55
C ASP A 86 3.22 -26.66 -43.44
N TYR A 87 2.07 -27.26 -43.79
CA TYR A 87 1.95 -28.25 -44.87
C TYR A 87 0.48 -28.72 -45.00
N SER A 88 -0.11 -28.49 -46.18
CA SER A 88 -1.24 -29.30 -46.72
C SER A 88 -0.76 -30.76 -46.85
N VAL A 89 -1.53 -31.84 -46.76
CA VAL A 89 -2.68 -32.33 -47.56
C VAL A 89 -3.40 -33.38 -46.65
N GLU A 90 -4.60 -33.96 -46.84
CA GLU A 90 -5.31 -34.45 -48.03
C GLU A 90 -6.79 -34.74 -47.68
N ASN A 91 -7.67 -34.69 -48.68
CA ASN A 91 -9.10 -34.97 -48.55
C ASN A 91 -9.41 -36.44 -48.89
N GLY A 92 -9.80 -37.27 -47.90
CA GLY A 92 -9.98 -38.73 -48.09
C GLY A 92 -11.18 -39.31 -47.34
N MET A 93 -12.33 -39.41 -48.01
CA MET A 93 -13.58 -39.94 -47.47
C MET A 93 -13.82 -41.40 -47.90
N SER A 94 -13.87 -42.36 -46.97
CA SER A 94 -14.55 -43.67 -47.15
C SER A 94 -14.54 -44.52 -45.87
N GLY A 95 -15.48 -45.47 -45.74
CA GLY A 95 -15.38 -46.55 -44.73
C GLY A 95 -16.56 -46.75 -43.78
N SER A 96 -17.67 -47.28 -44.32
CA SER A 96 -18.54 -48.32 -43.74
C SER A 96 -18.17 -48.85 -42.33
N ALA A 97 -18.98 -48.67 -41.28
CA ALA A 97 -20.22 -49.42 -40.97
C ALA A 97 -20.03 -50.91 -40.58
N GLN A 98 -20.30 -51.27 -39.31
CA GLN A 98 -21.26 -52.31 -38.86
C GLN A 98 -21.08 -52.75 -37.39
N GLY A 99 -22.16 -53.28 -36.77
CA GLY A 99 -22.18 -53.94 -35.46
C GLY A 99 -22.38 -53.00 -34.25
N GLY A 100 -23.13 -53.33 -33.19
CA GLY A 100 -23.89 -54.55 -32.86
C GLY A 100 -24.85 -54.27 -31.68
N LYS A 101 -25.73 -55.22 -31.34
CA LYS A 101 -26.94 -54.98 -30.51
C LYS A 101 -26.71 -54.99 -28.98
N SER A 102 -27.71 -54.40 -28.31
CA SER A 102 -28.34 -54.82 -27.03
C SER A 102 -27.65 -54.61 -25.68
N LYS A 103 -28.22 -53.64 -24.94
CA LYS A 103 -28.54 -53.64 -23.49
C LYS A 103 -27.88 -54.71 -22.60
N SER A 104 -27.09 -54.26 -21.63
CA SER A 104 -26.98 -54.92 -20.32
C SER A 104 -27.37 -53.96 -19.19
N SER A 105 -28.10 -54.50 -18.20
CA SER A 105 -28.48 -53.76 -16.99
C SER A 105 -27.26 -53.62 -16.09
N GLY A 106 -26.97 -52.40 -15.63
CA GLY A 106 -25.80 -52.12 -14.80
C GLY A 106 -26.02 -50.91 -13.92
N LYS A 107 -26.36 -51.17 -12.65
CA LYS A 107 -26.36 -50.28 -11.46
C LYS A 107 -25.98 -48.83 -11.72
N GLY A 108 -26.85 -47.90 -11.31
CA GLY A 108 -26.59 -46.46 -11.26
C GLY A 108 -25.32 -46.15 -10.46
N ARG A 109 -24.18 -46.16 -11.16
CA ARG A 109 -22.89 -45.69 -10.67
C ARG A 109 -23.04 -44.18 -10.61
N ALA A 110 -23.32 -43.66 -9.42
CA ALA A 110 -23.28 -42.22 -9.17
C ALA A 110 -22.00 -41.70 -9.80
N GLN A 111 -22.12 -40.88 -10.85
CA GLN A 111 -20.95 -40.32 -11.50
C GLN A 111 -20.23 -39.53 -10.42
N ARG A 112 -19.05 -40.03 -10.02
CA ARG A 112 -18.09 -39.25 -9.25
C ARG A 112 -17.89 -38.00 -10.09
N ARG A 113 -18.41 -36.86 -9.61
CA ARG A 113 -18.14 -35.56 -10.20
C ARG A 113 -16.61 -35.49 -10.37
N PRO A 114 -16.09 -35.26 -11.58
CA PRO A 114 -14.65 -35.11 -11.74
C PRO A 114 -14.22 -33.96 -10.82
N SER A 115 -13.40 -34.28 -9.82
CA SER A 115 -13.12 -33.37 -8.68
C SER A 115 -12.31 -32.13 -9.05
N ASN A 116 -11.96 -32.00 -10.33
CA ASN A 116 -11.20 -30.90 -10.94
C ASN A 116 -12.01 -30.16 -12.02
N ARG A 117 -13.34 -30.37 -12.14
CA ARG A 117 -14.15 -29.47 -12.98
C ARG A 117 -14.26 -28.15 -12.25
N ASP A 118 -13.77 -27.08 -12.87
CA ASP A 118 -13.81 -25.75 -12.28
C ASP A 118 -15.28 -25.32 -12.09
N GLU A 119 -15.56 -24.53 -11.06
CA GLU A 119 -16.88 -23.91 -10.89
C GLU A 119 -17.18 -22.95 -12.05
N PHE A 120 -16.14 -22.38 -12.68
CA PHE A 120 -16.24 -21.60 -13.92
C PHE A 120 -16.55 -22.44 -15.17
N ASP A 121 -16.27 -23.75 -15.17
CA ASP A 121 -16.68 -24.69 -16.23
C ASP A 121 -18.16 -25.10 -16.11
N GLY A 122 -18.88 -24.60 -15.11
CA GLY A 122 -20.32 -24.80 -14.94
C GLY A 122 -21.17 -23.95 -15.91
N PRO A 123 -22.51 -24.08 -15.84
CA PRO A 123 -23.41 -23.10 -16.44
C PRO A 123 -23.14 -21.71 -15.85
N HIS A 124 -22.61 -20.80 -16.67
CA HIS A 124 -22.25 -19.44 -16.27
C HIS A 124 -23.15 -18.41 -16.96
N GLN A 125 -23.43 -17.31 -16.25
CA GLN A 125 -24.17 -16.17 -16.79
C GLN A 125 -23.20 -15.06 -17.17
N PHE A 126 -23.22 -14.64 -18.43
CA PHE A 126 -22.61 -13.38 -18.84
C PHE A 126 -23.53 -12.20 -18.48
N LEU A 127 -22.93 -11.11 -18.00
CA LEU A 127 -23.64 -9.83 -17.91
C LEU A 127 -23.86 -9.27 -19.32
N GLN A 128 -24.98 -8.57 -19.53
CA GLN A 128 -25.22 -7.87 -20.78
C GLN A 128 -24.14 -6.79 -20.98
N ARG A 129 -23.56 -6.73 -22.18
CA ARG A 129 -22.56 -5.71 -22.53
C ARG A 129 -23.18 -4.31 -22.37
N PRO A 130 -22.47 -3.33 -21.75
CA PRO A 130 -22.96 -1.95 -21.67
C PRO A 130 -23.26 -1.35 -23.06
N PRO A 131 -24.14 -0.34 -23.16
CA PRO A 131 -24.42 0.33 -24.43
C PRO A 131 -23.13 0.87 -25.09
N PRO A 132 -23.03 0.90 -26.43
CA PRO A 132 -21.83 1.36 -27.13
C PRO A 132 -21.34 2.73 -26.69
N ASP A 133 -22.24 3.67 -26.41
CA ASP A 133 -21.89 5.01 -25.94
C ASP A 133 -21.20 5.00 -24.57
N VAL A 134 -21.62 4.11 -23.66
CA VAL A 134 -20.98 3.95 -22.34
C VAL A 134 -19.57 3.38 -22.50
N ILE A 135 -19.38 2.47 -23.43
CA ILE A 135 -18.07 1.89 -23.76
C ILE A 135 -17.17 2.95 -24.39
N ALA A 136 -17.66 3.70 -25.37
CA ALA A 136 -16.95 4.82 -25.99
C ALA A 136 -16.68 5.99 -25.02
N MET A 137 -17.38 6.08 -23.88
CA MET A 137 -17.04 6.97 -22.77
C MET A 137 -15.94 6.39 -21.86
N GLN A 138 -15.92 5.07 -21.63
CA GLN A 138 -14.92 4.36 -20.83
C GLN A 138 -13.57 4.20 -21.56
N GLU A 139 -13.59 4.10 -22.89
CA GLU A 139 -12.41 3.99 -23.76
C GLU A 139 -11.74 5.34 -24.07
N ARG A 140 -12.24 6.45 -23.49
CA ARG A 140 -11.60 7.76 -23.60
C ARG A 140 -10.27 7.78 -22.84
N GLU A 141 -9.35 8.62 -23.30
CA GLU A 141 -8.09 8.87 -22.61
C GLU A 141 -8.34 9.28 -21.15
N LEU A 142 -7.62 8.64 -20.22
CA LEU A 142 -7.76 8.91 -18.80
C LEU A 142 -7.20 10.31 -18.47
N PRO A 143 -7.87 11.08 -17.59
CA PRO A 143 -7.35 12.38 -17.18
C PRO A 143 -6.01 12.21 -16.47
N HIS A 144 -5.01 13.01 -16.88
CA HIS A 144 -3.71 13.03 -16.22
C HIS A 144 -3.84 13.48 -14.76
N LEU A 145 -3.32 12.67 -13.83
CA LEU A 145 -3.36 12.98 -12.40
C LEU A 145 -2.33 14.07 -12.05
N PRO A 146 -2.55 14.87 -10.99
CA PRO A 146 -1.62 15.92 -10.60
C PRO A 146 -0.21 15.39 -10.31
N THR A 147 0.77 16.01 -10.96
CA THR A 147 2.22 15.81 -10.77
C THR A 147 2.82 17.18 -10.42
N ASN A 148 2.81 17.55 -9.15
CA ASN A 148 3.30 18.85 -8.67
C ASN A 148 4.74 18.78 -8.14
N LEU A 149 5.20 17.59 -7.71
CA LEU A 149 6.61 17.35 -7.38
C LEU A 149 7.48 17.14 -8.63
N HIS A 150 8.66 17.76 -8.63
CA HIS A 150 9.69 17.59 -9.66
C HIS A 150 10.42 16.25 -9.48
N VAL A 151 11.12 15.78 -10.52
CA VAL A 151 11.84 14.48 -10.50
C VAL A 151 12.76 14.38 -9.28
N GLN A 152 13.57 15.41 -9.03
CA GLN A 152 14.51 15.43 -7.89
C GLN A 152 13.80 15.44 -6.52
N GLU A 153 12.61 16.02 -6.44
CA GLU A 153 11.80 16.03 -5.20
C GLU A 153 11.22 14.62 -4.95
N GLN A 154 10.71 13.95 -6.00
CA GLN A 154 10.24 12.57 -5.91
C GLN A 154 11.38 11.62 -5.53
N ASP A 155 12.52 11.67 -6.22
CA ASP A 155 13.69 10.84 -5.94
C ASP A 155 14.21 11.04 -4.51
N SER A 156 14.24 12.28 -4.02
CA SER A 156 14.67 12.60 -2.65
C SER A 156 13.73 12.04 -1.60
N VAL A 157 12.40 12.14 -1.80
CA VAL A 157 11.40 11.57 -0.89
C VAL A 157 11.49 10.04 -0.88
N LEU A 158 11.58 9.41 -2.06
CA LEU A 158 11.65 7.95 -2.20
C LEU A 158 12.95 7.38 -1.62
N SER A 159 14.10 8.06 -1.78
CA SER A 159 15.34 7.67 -1.09
C SER A 159 15.17 7.68 0.42
N GLN A 160 14.64 8.78 0.99
CA GLN A 160 14.43 8.90 2.44
C GLN A 160 13.49 7.82 3.01
N VAL A 161 12.46 7.41 2.24
CA VAL A 161 11.61 6.28 2.61
C VAL A 161 12.42 4.98 2.62
N ASN A 162 13.14 4.68 1.54
CA ASN A 162 13.95 3.47 1.43
C ASN A 162 15.03 3.38 2.53
N ASP A 163 15.78 4.46 2.74
CA ASP A 163 16.84 4.54 3.76
C ASP A 163 16.29 4.26 5.17
N ARG A 164 15.14 4.87 5.52
CA ARG A 164 14.50 4.67 6.83
C ARG A 164 13.91 3.27 6.98
N LEU A 165 13.37 2.67 5.91
CA LEU A 165 12.84 1.31 5.94
C LEU A 165 13.95 0.25 5.99
N SER A 166 15.06 0.46 5.29
CA SER A 166 16.27 -0.39 5.39
C SER A 166 16.85 -0.37 6.80
N GLN A 167 16.95 0.79 7.45
CA GLN A 167 17.30 0.90 8.88
C GLN A 167 16.34 0.11 9.77
N CYS A 168 15.02 0.34 9.60
CA CYS A 168 13.99 -0.35 10.37
C CYS A 168 14.04 -1.89 10.22
N ALA A 169 14.32 -2.39 9.01
CA ALA A 169 14.46 -3.82 8.74
C ALA A 169 15.74 -4.41 9.31
N TYR A 170 16.88 -3.71 9.17
CA TYR A 170 18.15 -4.09 9.79
C TYR A 170 18.00 -4.24 11.31
N ASP A 171 17.47 -3.21 11.98
CA ASP A 171 17.29 -3.22 13.44
C ASP A 171 16.33 -4.32 13.90
N PHE A 172 15.24 -4.55 13.16
CA PHE A 172 14.31 -5.65 13.44
C PHE A 172 14.95 -7.03 13.28
N VAL A 173 15.72 -7.25 12.21
CA VAL A 173 16.44 -8.51 11.95
C VAL A 173 17.53 -8.76 12.99
N ALA A 174 18.30 -7.74 13.36
CA ALA A 174 19.34 -7.81 14.39
C ALA A 174 18.73 -8.05 15.78
N LYS A 175 17.68 -7.32 16.17
CA LYS A 175 17.00 -7.45 17.47
C LYS A 175 16.46 -8.85 17.74
N TYR A 176 15.94 -9.53 16.71
CA TYR A 176 15.39 -10.87 16.83
C TYR A 176 16.33 -11.98 16.31
N GLN A 177 17.56 -11.62 15.92
CA GLN A 177 18.60 -12.54 15.42
C GLN A 177 18.08 -13.48 14.31
N PHE A 178 17.32 -12.93 13.35
CA PHE A 178 16.82 -13.73 12.24
C PHE A 178 17.97 -14.11 11.28
N PRO A 179 18.07 -15.38 10.84
CA PRO A 179 19.17 -15.83 10.00
C PRO A 179 19.09 -15.23 8.60
N ILE A 180 20.13 -14.50 8.19
CA ILE A 180 20.31 -13.96 6.85
C ILE A 180 21.05 -15.02 5.99
N PRO A 181 20.46 -15.54 4.91
CA PRO A 181 21.17 -16.45 4.00
C PRO A 181 22.30 -15.73 3.27
N LEU A 182 23.51 -16.30 3.31
CA LEU A 182 24.62 -15.88 2.46
C LEU A 182 24.51 -16.60 1.11
N THR A 183 24.49 -15.85 0.02
CA THR A 183 24.64 -16.35 -1.37
C THR A 183 26.01 -15.93 -1.90
N GLN A 184 26.53 -16.63 -2.90
CA GLN A 184 27.92 -16.45 -3.37
C GLN A 184 28.21 -15.06 -3.95
N ASP A 185 27.17 -14.36 -4.39
CA ASP A 185 27.17 -13.02 -4.98
C ASP A 185 26.94 -11.89 -3.97
N MET A 186 26.57 -12.21 -2.73
CA MET A 186 26.11 -11.23 -1.74
C MET A 186 27.05 -11.09 -0.54
N ARG A 187 27.48 -9.85 -0.26
CA ARG A 187 28.26 -9.53 0.93
C ARG A 187 27.45 -9.82 2.22
N PRO A 188 28.11 -10.26 3.31
CA PRO A 188 27.54 -10.18 4.65
C PRO A 188 27.02 -8.78 4.97
N VAL A 189 25.90 -8.71 5.70
CA VAL A 189 25.27 -7.44 6.08
C VAL A 189 25.89 -6.94 7.38
N GLU A 190 26.67 -5.87 7.31
CA GLU A 190 27.24 -5.16 8.46
C GLU A 190 26.41 -3.92 8.80
N ARG A 191 25.84 -3.26 7.79
CA ARG A 191 25.12 -1.99 7.87
C ARG A 191 23.75 -2.08 7.16
N PRO A 192 22.77 -1.23 7.52
CA PRO A 192 21.49 -1.14 6.83
C PRO A 192 21.60 -0.92 5.31
N GLN A 193 22.60 -0.14 4.90
CA GLN A 193 22.86 0.25 3.51
C GLN A 193 23.60 -0.82 2.69
N ASP A 194 24.04 -1.92 3.30
CA ASP A 194 24.63 -3.05 2.54
C ASP A 194 23.57 -3.82 1.73
N ARG A 195 22.29 -3.41 1.81
CA ARG A 195 21.12 -3.99 1.16
C ARG A 195 20.12 -2.91 0.77
N GLU A 196 19.66 -2.99 -0.48
CA GLU A 196 18.56 -2.16 -0.98
C GLU A 196 17.23 -2.54 -0.29
N TRP A 197 16.27 -1.61 -0.23
CA TRP A 197 14.95 -1.88 0.35
C TRP A 197 14.25 -3.09 -0.31
N THR A 198 14.45 -3.27 -1.62
CA THR A 198 13.95 -4.43 -2.38
C THR A 198 14.47 -5.77 -1.85
N GLU A 199 15.71 -5.80 -1.37
CA GLU A 199 16.34 -7.01 -0.82
C GLU A 199 15.87 -7.28 0.61
N TRP A 200 15.73 -6.22 1.42
CA TRP A 200 15.13 -6.31 2.75
C TRP A 200 13.70 -6.86 2.68
N VAL A 201 12.87 -6.38 1.75
CA VAL A 201 11.53 -6.93 1.52
C VAL A 201 11.59 -8.40 1.10
N TYR A 202 12.48 -8.78 0.18
CA TYR A 202 12.64 -10.19 -0.20
C TYR A 202 12.99 -11.08 1.01
N LEU A 203 13.95 -10.65 1.84
CA LEU A 203 14.33 -11.34 3.07
C LEU A 203 13.16 -11.44 4.07
N LEU A 204 12.49 -10.33 4.36
CA LEU A 204 11.37 -10.28 5.31
C LEU A 204 10.19 -11.14 4.85
N LYS A 205 9.84 -11.10 3.54
CA LYS A 205 8.85 -12.01 2.95
C LYS A 205 9.25 -13.47 3.11
N ARG A 206 10.51 -13.82 2.82
CA ARG A 206 11.03 -15.20 2.94
C ARG A 206 11.05 -15.69 4.38
N LEU A 207 11.38 -14.84 5.35
CA LEU A 207 11.32 -15.14 6.78
C LEU A 207 9.86 -15.31 7.26
N ALA A 208 8.93 -14.48 6.79
CA ALA A 208 7.51 -14.58 7.11
C ALA A 208 6.87 -15.87 6.57
N THR A 209 7.03 -16.15 5.27
CA THR A 209 6.40 -17.33 4.62
C THR A 209 7.01 -18.65 5.10
N LYS A 210 8.32 -18.70 5.38
CA LYS A 210 8.98 -19.85 6.03
C LYS A 210 8.73 -19.93 7.55
N ARG A 211 7.75 -19.19 8.08
CA ARG A 211 7.32 -19.20 9.50
C ARG A 211 8.47 -18.93 10.49
N ARG A 212 9.52 -18.21 10.06
CA ARG A 212 10.67 -17.84 10.91
C ARG A 212 10.38 -16.64 11.82
N ILE A 213 9.45 -15.77 11.42
CA ILE A 213 8.99 -14.63 12.23
C ILE A 213 7.79 -15.06 13.10
N PRO A 214 7.92 -15.11 14.44
CA PRO A 214 6.79 -15.44 15.32
C PRO A 214 5.79 -14.28 15.34
N ALA A 215 4.50 -14.53 15.12
CA ALA A 215 3.49 -13.46 15.01
C ALA A 215 3.54 -12.42 16.15
N ARG A 216 3.83 -12.85 17.40
CA ARG A 216 3.99 -11.97 18.57
C ARG A 216 5.04 -10.86 18.43
N VAL A 217 6.07 -11.01 17.57
CA VAL A 217 7.06 -9.94 17.38
C VAL A 217 6.48 -8.79 16.55
N LEU A 218 5.52 -9.06 15.67
CA LEU A 218 4.83 -8.06 14.85
C LEU A 218 3.71 -7.35 15.62
N TYR A 219 3.35 -6.14 15.19
CA TYR A 219 2.22 -5.39 15.74
C TYR A 219 0.91 -6.16 15.54
N ASN A 220 0.10 -6.26 16.59
CA ASN A 220 -1.17 -6.99 16.65
C ASN A 220 -1.16 -8.40 16.02
N GLY A 221 0.00 -9.07 15.93
CA GLY A 221 0.12 -10.38 15.30
C GLY A 221 -0.12 -10.41 13.79
N GLN A 222 -0.02 -9.28 13.09
CA GLN A 222 -0.45 -9.08 11.69
C GLN A 222 0.38 -9.79 10.59
N ILE A 223 0.92 -10.99 10.88
CA ILE A 223 1.75 -11.79 9.94
C ILE A 223 1.04 -12.06 8.60
N LYS A 224 -0.29 -12.22 8.60
CA LYS A 224 -1.09 -12.43 7.36
C LYS A 224 -1.09 -11.21 6.43
N GLN A 225 -1.07 -10.00 7.00
CA GLN A 225 -1.08 -8.73 6.24
C GLN A 225 0.33 -8.23 5.93
N PHE A 226 1.33 -8.68 6.69
CA PHE A 226 2.72 -8.20 6.58
C PHE A 226 3.31 -8.39 5.18
N VAL A 227 3.10 -9.54 4.53
CA VAL A 227 3.59 -9.79 3.17
C VAL A 227 3.01 -8.77 2.17
N THR A 228 1.70 -8.57 2.19
CA THR A 228 1.01 -7.60 1.33
C THR A 228 1.44 -6.16 1.60
N ILE A 229 1.68 -5.79 2.86
CA ILE A 229 2.13 -4.44 3.23
C ILE A 229 3.57 -4.19 2.77
N LEU A 230 4.45 -5.19 2.87
CA LEU A 230 5.79 -5.12 2.27
C LEU A 230 5.71 -4.97 0.75
N GLU A 231 4.83 -5.71 0.07
CA GLU A 231 4.62 -5.59 -1.38
C GLU A 231 4.09 -4.21 -1.78
N ASN A 232 3.14 -3.65 -1.03
CA ASN A 232 2.63 -2.29 -1.27
C ASN A 232 3.69 -1.19 -1.02
N SER A 233 4.69 -1.47 -0.19
CA SER A 233 5.84 -0.58 0.04
C SER A 233 6.98 -0.76 -0.98
N LEU A 234 6.87 -1.74 -1.89
CA LEU A 234 7.80 -1.88 -3.01
C LEU A 234 7.35 -1.00 -4.16
N GLU A 235 7.98 0.17 -4.26
CA GLU A 235 7.94 0.87 -5.52
C GLU A 235 8.72 0.08 -6.59
N MET A 236 8.11 -0.15 -7.76
CA MET A 236 8.74 -0.96 -8.79
C MET A 236 9.89 -0.26 -9.53
N ARG A 237 11.08 -0.41 -8.93
CA ARG A 237 12.43 -0.55 -9.52
C ARG A 237 13.13 0.74 -10.01
N HIS A 238 14.24 1.02 -9.31
CA HIS A 238 15.44 1.78 -9.70
C HIS A 238 15.27 3.26 -10.11
N ALA A 239 15.29 4.16 -9.12
CA ALA A 239 15.46 5.60 -9.34
C ALA A 239 16.81 5.95 -10.03
N ALA A 240 17.87 5.19 -9.77
CA ALA A 240 19.24 5.59 -10.09
C ALA A 240 19.70 5.42 -11.56
N LYS A 241 18.88 4.93 -12.50
CA LYS A 241 19.37 4.53 -13.86
C LYS A 241 18.58 5.01 -15.08
N HIS A 242 17.40 5.62 -14.95
CA HIS A 242 16.60 6.06 -16.11
C HIS A 242 16.02 7.47 -15.94
N GLN A 243 16.69 8.47 -16.52
CA GLN A 243 16.21 9.87 -16.58
C GLN A 243 14.90 10.05 -17.36
N SER A 244 14.45 9.01 -18.09
CA SER A 244 13.22 9.00 -18.89
C SER A 244 11.99 8.43 -18.16
N ARG A 245 12.09 8.12 -16.86
CA ARG A 245 10.95 7.56 -16.10
C ARG A 245 9.85 8.64 -15.95
N PRO A 246 8.59 8.35 -16.31
CA PRO A 246 7.49 9.29 -16.09
C PRO A 246 7.36 9.66 -14.61
N LEU A 247 7.06 10.94 -14.33
CA LEU A 247 6.73 11.40 -12.99
C LEU A 247 5.53 10.62 -12.44
N LYS A 248 5.58 10.31 -11.14
CA LYS A 248 4.43 9.78 -10.42
C LYS A 248 3.49 10.91 -10.06
N ASP A 249 2.20 10.60 -10.04
CA ASP A 249 1.21 11.47 -9.45
C ASP A 249 1.45 11.62 -7.94
N ASP A 250 1.09 12.79 -7.42
CA ASP A 250 1.38 13.17 -6.03
C ASP A 250 0.72 12.21 -5.02
N ARG A 251 -0.45 11.65 -5.37
CA ARG A 251 -1.18 10.68 -4.55
C ARG A 251 -0.40 9.37 -4.42
N ASN A 252 0.23 8.90 -5.49
CA ASN A 252 1.07 7.70 -5.48
C ASN A 252 2.32 7.88 -4.60
N ILE A 253 2.99 9.04 -4.67
CA ILE A 253 4.10 9.37 -3.75
C ILE A 253 3.65 9.31 -2.29
N LEU A 254 2.53 9.95 -1.95
CA LEU A 254 1.95 9.92 -0.60
C LEU A 254 1.53 8.50 -0.17
N GLN A 255 1.02 7.68 -1.09
CA GLN A 255 0.67 6.28 -0.82
C GLN A 255 1.91 5.42 -0.48
N LEU A 256 3.05 5.66 -1.11
CA LEU A 256 4.30 4.93 -0.84
C LEU A 256 4.87 5.29 0.53
N ILE A 257 4.87 6.57 0.92
CA ILE A 257 5.23 6.98 2.28
C ILE A 257 4.27 6.31 3.29
N SER A 258 2.95 6.33 3.02
CA SER A 258 1.94 5.69 3.87
C SER A 258 2.15 4.17 4.01
N ALA A 259 2.51 3.48 2.93
CA ALA A 259 2.87 2.06 2.99
C ALA A 259 4.11 1.82 3.86
N GLY A 260 5.12 2.69 3.76
CA GLY A 260 6.29 2.69 4.66
C GLY A 260 5.92 2.87 6.14
N ILE A 261 5.02 3.81 6.46
CA ILE A 261 4.48 4.01 7.82
C ILE A 261 3.87 2.70 8.35
N GLN A 262 3.11 1.96 7.52
CA GLN A 262 2.51 0.68 7.92
C GLN A 262 3.56 -0.43 8.12
N VAL A 263 4.63 -0.45 7.33
CA VAL A 263 5.78 -1.37 7.56
C VAL A 263 6.43 -1.07 8.91
N ALA A 264 6.82 0.17 9.17
CA ALA A 264 7.44 0.59 10.44
C ALA A 264 6.56 0.25 11.64
N LYS A 265 5.24 0.51 11.53
CA LYS A 265 4.24 0.13 12.52
C LYS A 265 4.20 -1.38 12.77
N ILE A 266 4.17 -2.21 11.73
CA ILE A 266 4.15 -3.68 11.87
C ILE A 266 5.44 -4.21 12.52
N LEU A 267 6.60 -3.62 12.20
CA LEU A 267 7.89 -3.94 12.80
C LEU A 267 8.06 -3.38 14.23
N LYS A 268 7.11 -2.57 14.71
CA LYS A 268 7.10 -1.87 16.01
C LYS A 268 8.26 -0.88 16.18
N ASP A 269 8.71 -0.25 15.10
CA ASP A 269 9.67 0.87 15.16
C ASP A 269 8.90 2.20 15.23
N ALA A 270 8.75 2.72 16.45
CA ALA A 270 8.14 4.02 16.69
C ALA A 270 8.95 5.18 16.10
N SER A 271 10.28 5.07 16.03
CA SER A 271 11.16 6.12 15.47
C SER A 271 11.04 6.19 13.95
N ALA A 272 10.95 5.05 13.26
CA ALA A 272 10.69 5.03 11.81
C ALA A 272 9.27 5.51 11.49
N MET A 273 8.28 5.10 12.28
CA MET A 273 6.89 5.52 12.08
C MET A 273 6.75 7.05 12.19
N ASP A 274 7.30 7.66 13.24
CA ASP A 274 7.28 9.11 13.46
C ASP A 274 8.13 9.90 12.44
N TYR A 275 9.25 9.34 11.96
CA TYR A 275 10.01 9.94 10.87
C TYR A 275 9.20 9.98 9.56
N LEU A 276 8.60 8.85 9.19
CA LEU A 276 7.86 8.72 7.93
C LEU A 276 6.54 9.49 7.95
N ASP A 277 5.89 9.63 9.10
CA ASP A 277 4.71 10.50 9.28
C ASP A 277 5.07 11.98 9.07
N ARG A 278 6.19 12.44 9.64
CA ARG A 278 6.71 13.80 9.38
C ARG A 278 7.07 14.02 7.91
N LEU A 279 7.68 13.03 7.26
CA LEU A 279 7.98 13.07 5.82
C LEU A 279 6.71 13.11 4.96
N TYR A 280 5.65 12.39 5.35
CA TYR A 280 4.34 12.45 4.69
C TYR A 280 3.78 13.87 4.75
N VAL A 281 3.70 14.45 5.95
CA VAL A 281 3.14 15.80 6.18
C VAL A 281 3.96 16.89 5.45
N SER A 282 5.29 16.80 5.46
CA SER A 282 6.12 17.77 4.71
C SER A 282 5.95 17.65 3.20
N THR A 283 5.81 16.42 2.68
CA THR A 283 5.63 16.16 1.25
C THR A 283 4.26 16.65 0.76
N ASP A 284 3.18 16.35 1.50
CA ASP A 284 1.83 16.82 1.21
C ASP A 284 1.76 18.37 1.21
N LYS A 285 2.38 19.02 2.20
CA LYS A 285 2.49 20.48 2.22
C LYS A 285 3.23 21.01 0.98
N GLN A 286 4.35 20.40 0.60
CA GLN A 286 5.13 20.80 -0.58
C GLN A 286 4.32 20.66 -1.87
N ILE A 287 3.53 19.59 -2.01
CA ILE A 287 2.58 19.40 -3.11
C ILE A 287 1.55 20.54 -3.14
N GLN A 288 0.95 20.88 -2.00
CA GLN A 288 -0.06 21.93 -1.88
C GLN A 288 0.51 23.32 -2.22
N ASP A 289 1.70 23.66 -1.72
CA ASP A 289 2.39 24.93 -2.00
C ASP A 289 2.73 25.08 -3.51
N ARG A 290 3.18 23.99 -4.15
CA ARG A 290 3.42 23.93 -5.61
C ARG A 290 2.13 24.09 -6.41
N ALA A 291 1.07 23.38 -6.04
CA ALA A 291 -0.24 23.48 -6.70
C ALA A 291 -0.82 24.89 -6.57
N ALA A 292 -0.81 25.48 -5.36
CA ALA A 292 -1.29 26.83 -5.12
C ALA A 292 -0.51 27.90 -5.92
N THR A 293 0.78 27.68 -6.17
CA THR A 293 1.58 28.54 -7.04
C THR A 293 1.16 28.42 -8.51
N ARG A 294 0.92 27.19 -9.00
CA ARG A 294 0.45 26.92 -10.37
C ARG A 294 -0.93 27.53 -10.68
N TYR A 295 -1.81 27.68 -9.68
CA TYR A 295 -3.13 28.33 -9.84
C TYR A 295 -3.12 29.86 -9.64
N ARG A 296 -1.97 30.46 -9.34
CA ARG A 296 -1.80 31.92 -9.17
C ARG A 296 -1.00 32.59 -10.30
N ALA A 297 -0.45 31.79 -11.21
CA ALA A 297 0.25 32.20 -12.42
C ALA A 297 -0.65 32.06 -13.64
#